data_AF-A0A937YJC5-F1
#
_entry.id   AF-A0A937YJC5-F1
#
_cell.length_a   1.000
_cell.length_b   1.000
_cell.length_c   1.000
_cell.angle_alpha   90.00
_cell.angle_beta   90.00
_cell.angle_gamma   90.00
#
_symmetry.space_group_name_H-M   'P 1'
#
loop_
_entity.id
_entity.type
_entity.pdbx_description
1 polymer ?
#
loop_
_entity_poly.entity_id
_entity_poly.type
_entity_poly.pdbx_seq_one_letter_code
_entity_poly.pdbx_strand_id
1 'polypeptide(L)'
;MYRWAETGSPIVPKPARIPDRDPAPESERRQARPSGGTLETVPKRTRRVFSAAEKLRIVKEADACVASGQRGDLEALLRREGIYSSHLASWRAQLGAHGAAGLAAKKPGRKPRLTQTERLNAELLKRNAELEKKLRVANALIALQKKAHEVLGIALPESDGDS
;
A
#
# COMPACT_ATOMS: atom_id res chain seq x y z
N MET A 1 -30.13 2.88 -41.88
CA MET A 1 -29.04 3.35 -42.76
C MET A 1 -28.77 4.81 -42.43
N TYR A 2 -27.78 5.12 -41.59
CA TYR A 2 -27.35 6.50 -41.35
C TYR A 2 -26.19 6.83 -42.29
N ARG A 3 -26.45 7.63 -43.32
CA ARG A 3 -25.42 8.31 -44.11
C ARG A 3 -25.11 9.64 -43.42
N TRP A 4 -23.99 9.72 -42.71
CA TRP A 4 -23.43 11.00 -42.29
C TRP A 4 -22.52 11.48 -43.42
N ALA A 5 -22.93 12.56 -44.09
CA ALA A 5 -22.14 13.20 -45.12
C ALA A 5 -21.03 14.03 -44.49
N GLU A 6 -19.83 13.84 -45.03
CA GLU A 6 -18.64 14.64 -44.83
C GLU A 6 -18.89 16.08 -45.27
N THR A 7 -18.74 17.04 -44.37
CA THR A 7 -18.46 18.43 -44.74
C THR A 7 -17.54 19.08 -43.71
N GLY A 8 -16.31 19.37 -44.14
CA GLY A 8 -15.54 20.54 -43.73
C GLY A 8 -14.97 20.55 -42.30
N SER A 9 -13.66 20.30 -42.20
CA SER A 9 -12.85 20.68 -41.04
C SER A 9 -12.99 22.19 -40.78
N PRO A 10 -13.40 22.65 -39.58
CA PRO A 10 -13.50 24.07 -39.30
C PRO A 10 -12.09 24.66 -39.31
N ILE A 11 -11.80 25.49 -40.31
CA ILE A 11 -10.61 26.34 -40.38
C ILE A 11 -10.65 27.27 -39.17
N VAL A 12 -9.91 26.91 -38.13
CA VAL A 12 -9.69 27.79 -36.98
C VAL A 12 -8.66 28.84 -37.41
N PRO A 13 -8.99 30.14 -37.46
CA PRO A 13 -8.01 31.15 -37.80
C PRO A 13 -6.91 31.18 -36.72
N LYS A 14 -5.65 31.07 -37.14
CA LYS A 14 -4.49 31.27 -36.27
C LYS A 14 -4.58 32.67 -35.63
N PRO A 15 -4.39 32.83 -34.31
CA PRO A 15 -4.32 34.17 -33.73
C PRO A 15 -3.09 34.89 -34.28
N ALA A 16 -3.32 36.09 -34.83
CA ALA A 16 -2.26 36.96 -35.31
C ALA A 16 -1.35 37.40 -34.15
N ARG A 17 -0.03 37.40 -34.38
CA ARG A 17 0.98 37.89 -33.44
C ARG A 17 0.80 39.40 -33.27
N ILE A 18 0.36 39.82 -32.09
CA ILE A 18 0.32 41.25 -31.72
C ILE A 18 1.79 41.74 -31.75
N PRO A 19 2.12 42.81 -32.51
CA PRO A 19 3.46 43.36 -32.50
C PRO A 19 3.78 43.92 -31.12
N ASP A 20 5.00 43.64 -30.64
CA ASP A 20 5.51 44.12 -29.37
C ASP A 20 5.39 45.64 -29.30
N ARG A 21 4.62 46.13 -28.32
CA ARG A 21 4.53 47.55 -28.00
C ARG A 21 5.84 47.94 -27.35
N ASP A 22 6.59 48.83 -27.99
CA ASP A 22 7.83 49.41 -27.45
C ASP A 22 7.60 49.92 -26.02
N PRO A 23 8.48 49.56 -25.05
CA PRO A 23 8.34 50.01 -23.68
C PRO A 23 8.62 51.52 -23.59
N ALA A 24 7.63 52.27 -23.10
CA ALA A 24 7.75 53.67 -22.72
C ALA A 24 8.87 53.88 -21.66
N PRO A 25 9.52 55.06 -21.63
CA PRO A 25 10.73 55.31 -20.85
C PRO A 25 10.55 55.13 -19.34
N GLU A 26 11.63 54.63 -18.72
CA GLU A 26 11.72 53.98 -17.41
C GLU A 26 11.72 54.94 -16.20
N SER A 27 11.39 56.23 -16.38
CA SER A 27 11.72 57.27 -15.41
C SER A 27 10.67 57.60 -14.33
N GLU A 28 9.52 56.90 -14.24
CA GLU A 28 8.48 57.24 -13.23
C GLU A 28 7.84 56.06 -12.46
N ARG A 29 8.46 54.87 -12.44
CA ARG A 29 7.94 53.72 -11.66
C ARG A 29 8.70 53.43 -10.38
N ARG A 30 9.12 54.46 -9.65
CA ARG A 30 9.59 54.33 -8.26
C ARG A 30 8.67 55.08 -7.30
N GLN A 31 7.40 54.68 -7.28
CA GLN A 31 6.59 54.85 -6.08
C GLN A 31 6.63 53.51 -5.34
N ALA A 32 7.36 53.49 -4.23
CA ALA A 32 7.39 52.39 -3.29
C ALA A 32 5.96 52.11 -2.82
N ARG A 33 5.36 51.02 -3.32
CA ARG A 33 4.15 50.48 -2.70
C ARG A 33 4.53 50.07 -1.27
N PRO A 34 3.78 50.46 -0.23
CA PRO A 34 4.07 50.01 1.11
C PRO A 34 3.99 48.48 1.15
N SER A 35 5.15 47.84 1.29
CA SER A 35 5.29 46.43 1.61
C SER A 35 4.86 46.25 3.06
N GLY A 36 3.61 45.85 3.29
CA GLY A 36 3.09 45.80 4.65
C GLY A 36 1.61 45.48 4.74
N GLY A 37 1.19 44.38 4.14
CA GLY A 37 -0.05 43.72 4.54
C GLY A 37 0.26 42.26 4.73
N THR A 38 0.51 41.84 5.98
CA THR A 38 0.28 40.44 6.36
C THR A 38 -1.18 40.17 6.05
N LEU A 39 -1.45 39.60 4.87
CA LEU A 39 -2.71 38.93 4.62
C LEU A 39 -2.70 37.75 5.59
N GLU A 40 -3.40 37.90 6.72
CA GLU A 40 -3.82 36.82 7.60
C GLU A 40 -4.61 35.82 6.75
N THR A 41 -3.88 34.94 6.06
CA THR A 41 -4.48 33.91 5.23
C THR A 41 -4.88 32.77 6.16
N VAL A 42 -6.19 32.50 6.21
CA VAL A 42 -6.72 31.32 6.91
C VAL A 42 -5.91 30.10 6.46
N PRO A 43 -5.38 29.29 7.39
CA PRO A 43 -4.55 28.14 7.04
C PRO A 43 -5.27 27.26 6.01
N LYS A 44 -4.54 26.89 4.96
CA LYS A 44 -5.05 26.14 3.82
C LYS A 44 -5.74 24.86 4.32
N ARG A 45 -7.03 24.69 3.98
CA ARG A 45 -7.86 23.54 4.40
C ARG A 45 -7.09 22.23 4.16
N THR A 46 -6.71 21.55 5.24
CA THR A 46 -6.02 20.26 5.18
C THR A 46 -6.95 19.19 4.62
N ARG A 47 -6.41 18.23 3.85
CA ARG A 47 -7.22 17.10 3.37
C ARG A 47 -7.53 16.19 4.56
N ARG A 48 -8.80 15.78 4.70
CA ARG A 48 -9.24 14.81 5.71
C ARG A 48 -8.49 13.50 5.54
N VAL A 49 -7.94 12.96 6.62
CA VAL A 49 -7.26 11.66 6.67
C VAL A 49 -8.09 10.73 7.56
N PHE A 50 -8.46 9.57 7.03
CA PHE A 50 -9.19 8.56 7.79
C PHE A 50 -8.20 7.64 8.50
N SER A 51 -8.29 7.60 9.83
CA SER A 51 -7.57 6.63 10.65
C SER A 51 -8.10 5.21 10.40
N ALA A 52 -7.32 4.18 10.73
CA ALA A 52 -7.75 2.79 10.61
C ALA A 52 -9.01 2.49 11.45
N ALA A 53 -9.08 3.07 12.65
CA ALA A 53 -10.20 2.92 13.57
C ALA A 53 -11.50 3.53 13.00
N GLU A 54 -11.43 4.72 12.41
CA GLU A 54 -12.59 5.35 11.75
C GLU A 54 -13.07 4.52 10.56
N LYS A 55 -12.16 4.04 9.70
CA LYS A 55 -12.53 3.16 8.59
C LYS A 55 -13.23 1.90 9.07
N LEU A 56 -12.71 1.26 10.13
CA LEU A 56 -13.35 0.08 10.73
C LEU A 56 -14.74 0.40 11.26
N ARG A 57 -14.91 1.52 11.99
CA ARG A 57 -16.22 1.96 12.49
C ARG A 57 -17.20 2.13 11.34
N ILE A 58 -16.80 2.84 10.30
CA ILE A 58 -17.66 3.15 9.16
C ILE A 58 -18.02 1.88 8.37
N VAL A 59 -17.07 0.94 8.18
CA VAL A 59 -17.36 -0.34 7.52
C VAL A 59 -18.37 -1.16 8.33
N LYS A 60 -18.20 -1.26 9.66
CA LYS A 60 -19.15 -1.97 10.52
C LYS A 60 -20.54 -1.33 10.51
N GLU A 61 -20.60 0.00 10.56
CA GLU A 61 -21.87 0.72 10.49
C GLU A 61 -22.55 0.55 9.13
N ALA A 62 -21.77 0.58 8.04
CA ALA A 62 -22.28 0.30 6.70
C ALA A 62 -22.82 -1.13 6.58
N ASP A 63 -22.14 -2.11 7.17
CA ASP A 63 -22.61 -3.50 7.18
C ASP A 63 -23.91 -3.64 8.01
N ALA A 64 -24.04 -2.89 9.11
CA ALA A 64 -25.28 -2.83 9.89
C ALA A 64 -26.44 -2.16 9.13
N CYS A 65 -26.19 -1.08 8.38
CA CYS A 65 -27.18 -0.43 7.51
C CYS A 65 -27.64 -1.36 6.37
N VAL A 66 -26.75 -2.21 5.85
CA VAL A 66 -27.13 -3.22 4.86
C VAL A 66 -27.98 -4.32 5.51
N ALA A 67 -27.62 -4.74 6.73
CA ALA A 67 -28.36 -5.75 7.49
C ALA A 67 -29.74 -5.27 7.95
N SER A 68 -29.93 -3.96 8.21
CA SER A 68 -31.23 -3.40 8.58
C SER A 68 -32.26 -3.44 7.43
N GLY A 69 -31.79 -3.53 6.17
CA GLY A 69 -32.65 -3.59 4.99
C GLY A 69 -33.43 -2.30 4.70
N GLN A 70 -33.18 -1.22 5.45
CA GLN A 70 -33.85 0.06 5.25
C GLN A 70 -33.30 0.76 4.02
N ARG A 71 -34.22 1.19 3.14
CA ARG A 71 -33.87 1.82 1.87
C ARG A 71 -33.35 3.24 2.11
N GLY A 72 -32.11 3.52 1.72
CA GLY A 72 -31.52 4.85 1.85
C GLY A 72 -30.61 5.05 3.06
N ASP A 73 -30.58 4.12 4.02
CA ASP A 73 -29.78 4.23 5.25
C ASP A 73 -28.28 4.24 4.97
N LEU A 74 -27.83 3.37 4.06
CA LEU A 74 -26.45 3.35 3.63
C LEU A 74 -26.07 4.67 2.95
N GLU A 75 -26.93 5.19 2.08
CA GLU A 75 -26.71 6.46 1.41
C GLU A 75 -26.72 7.65 2.40
N ALA A 76 -27.54 7.59 3.44
CA ALA A 76 -27.56 8.58 4.52
C ALA A 76 -26.25 8.56 5.32
N LEU A 77 -25.75 7.37 5.67
CA LEU A 77 -24.44 7.18 6.31
C LEU A 77 -23.31 7.75 5.45
N LEU A 78 -23.29 7.44 4.15
CA LEU A 78 -22.28 7.91 3.21
C LEU A 78 -22.23 9.44 3.12
N ARG A 79 -23.40 10.10 3.10
CA ARG A 79 -23.50 11.58 3.10
C ARG A 79 -23.04 12.18 4.42
N ARG A 80 -23.42 11.58 5.55
CA ARG A 80 -23.02 12.02 6.91
C ARG A 80 -21.51 11.95 7.11
N GLU A 81 -20.91 10.85 6.65
CA GLU A 81 -19.46 10.62 6.75
C GLU A 81 -18.68 11.29 5.61
N GLY A 82 -19.36 11.78 4.57
CA GLY A 82 -18.74 12.45 3.42
C GLY A 82 -17.88 11.52 2.57
N ILE A 83 -18.28 10.25 2.46
CA ILE A 83 -17.56 9.21 1.71
C ILE A 83 -18.43 8.62 0.59
N TYR A 84 -17.78 8.02 -0.40
CA TYR A 84 -18.45 7.36 -1.53
C TYR A 84 -18.44 5.84 -1.36
N SER A 85 -19.32 5.14 -2.07
CA SER A 85 -19.40 3.67 -2.09
C SER A 85 -18.07 3.01 -2.51
N SER A 86 -17.28 3.67 -3.36
CA SER A 86 -15.94 3.22 -3.76
C SER A 86 -14.96 3.11 -2.60
N HIS A 87 -15.08 4.00 -1.59
CA HIS A 87 -14.25 3.91 -0.38
C HIS A 87 -14.59 2.66 0.42
N LEU A 88 -15.87 2.35 0.60
CA LEU A 88 -16.31 1.13 1.30
C LEU A 88 -15.81 -0.13 0.58
N ALA A 89 -15.95 -0.19 -0.74
CA ALA A 89 -15.46 -1.32 -1.53
C ALA A 89 -13.94 -1.52 -1.34
N SER A 90 -13.16 -0.43 -1.40
CA SER A 90 -11.72 -0.47 -1.17
C SER A 90 -11.35 -0.91 0.25
N TRP A 91 -12.03 -0.40 1.26
CA TRP A 91 -11.77 -0.73 2.66
C TRP A 91 -12.18 -2.17 3.00
N ARG A 92 -13.29 -2.67 2.45
CA ARG A 92 -13.69 -4.09 2.59
C ARG A 92 -12.65 -5.02 1.96
N ALA A 93 -12.13 -4.68 0.78
CA ALA A 93 -11.07 -5.45 0.15
C ALA A 93 -9.76 -5.45 0.98
N GLN A 94 -9.37 -4.29 1.53
CA GLN A 94 -8.20 -4.18 2.42
C GLN A 94 -8.37 -4.98 3.71
N LEU A 95 -9.57 -4.96 4.28
CA LEU A 95 -9.93 -5.72 5.48
C LEU A 95 -9.88 -7.24 5.22
N GLY A 96 -10.38 -7.70 4.07
CA GLY A 96 -10.33 -9.12 3.69
C GLY A 96 -8.91 -9.63 3.42
N ALA A 97 -8.04 -8.81 2.83
CA ALA A 97 -6.68 -9.23 2.46
C ALA A 97 -5.68 -9.21 3.64
N HIS A 98 -5.81 -8.24 4.55
CA HIS A 98 -4.79 -7.95 5.56
C HIS A 98 -5.36 -7.71 6.97
N GLY A 99 -6.65 -7.98 7.18
CA GLY A 99 -7.33 -7.72 8.45
C GLY A 99 -7.33 -6.24 8.82
N ALA A 100 -7.49 -5.95 10.11
CA ALA A 100 -7.50 -4.59 10.64
C ALA A 100 -6.20 -3.81 10.33
N ALA A 101 -5.06 -4.51 10.21
CA ALA A 101 -3.78 -3.92 9.85
C ALA A 101 -3.76 -3.36 8.42
N GLY A 102 -4.58 -3.89 7.52
CA GLY A 102 -4.71 -3.42 6.14
C GLY A 102 -5.32 -2.03 5.98
N LEU A 103 -6.10 -1.58 6.96
CA LEU A 103 -6.78 -0.28 6.92
C LEU A 103 -5.89 0.89 7.36
N ALA A 104 -4.76 0.59 8.01
CA ALA A 104 -3.75 1.57 8.37
C ALA A 104 -3.14 2.22 7.12
N ALA A 105 -2.79 3.50 7.24
CA ALA A 105 -2.14 4.23 6.15
C ALA A 105 -0.80 3.57 5.83
N LYS A 106 -0.72 2.90 4.68
CA LYS A 106 0.53 2.34 4.17
C LYS A 106 1.36 3.46 3.56
N LYS A 107 2.60 3.64 4.03
CA LYS A 107 3.53 4.59 3.42
C LYS A 107 3.72 4.21 1.94
N PRO A 108 3.30 5.05 0.98
CA PRO A 108 3.56 4.79 -0.43
C PRO A 108 5.07 4.89 -0.67
N GLY A 109 5.62 3.92 -1.39
CA GLY A 109 7.05 3.90 -1.71
C GLY A 109 7.61 2.50 -1.90
N ARG A 110 8.84 2.45 -2.43
CA ARG A 110 9.61 1.21 -2.55
C ARG A 110 9.77 0.59 -1.16
N LYS A 111 9.46 -0.71 -1.03
CA LYS A 111 9.76 -1.45 0.21
C LYS A 111 11.24 -1.19 0.58
N PRO A 112 11.56 -0.93 1.85
CA PRO A 112 12.94 -0.71 2.26
C PRO A 112 13.80 -1.88 1.73
N ARG A 113 14.94 -1.55 1.12
CA ARG A 113 15.87 -2.59 0.66
C ARG A 113 16.28 -3.40 1.89
N LEU A 114 16.16 -4.72 1.78
CA LEU A 114 16.64 -5.63 2.84
C LEU A 114 18.06 -5.21 3.20
N THR A 115 18.28 -4.93 4.48
CA THR A 115 19.61 -4.62 4.99
C THR A 115 20.54 -5.81 4.76
N GLN A 116 21.85 -5.60 4.73
CA GLN A 116 22.81 -6.69 4.56
C GLN A 116 22.60 -7.78 5.64
N THR A 117 22.27 -7.37 6.87
CA THR A 117 21.95 -8.27 7.97
C THR A 117 20.69 -9.09 7.73
N GLU A 118 19.61 -8.49 7.20
CA GLU A 118 18.38 -9.23 6.86
C GLU A 118 18.61 -10.26 5.75
N ARG A 119 19.48 -9.97 4.78
CA ARG A 119 19.86 -10.93 3.73
C ARG A 119 20.64 -12.11 4.31
N LEU A 120 21.65 -11.83 5.12
CA LEU A 120 22.45 -12.86 5.79
C LEU A 120 21.57 -13.72 6.70
N ASN A 121 20.66 -13.12 7.47
CA ASN A 121 19.72 -13.87 8.30
C ASN A 121 18.84 -14.80 7.45
N ALA A 122 18.33 -14.34 6.31
CA ALA A 122 17.53 -15.19 5.42
C ALA A 122 18.33 -16.38 4.86
N GLU A 123 19.60 -16.18 4.51
CA GLU A 123 20.49 -17.26 4.06
C GLU A 123 20.80 -18.25 5.18
N LEU A 124 21.10 -17.75 6.39
CA LEU A 124 21.38 -18.57 7.57
C LEU A 124 20.16 -19.42 7.95
N LEU A 125 18.95 -18.85 7.92
CA LEU A 125 17.72 -19.59 8.20
C LEU A 125 17.49 -20.72 7.20
N LYS A 126 17.77 -20.50 5.91
CA LYS A 126 17.69 -21.55 4.90
C LYS A 126 18.70 -22.67 5.16
N ARG A 127 19.96 -22.32 5.43
CA ARG A 127 21.01 -23.29 5.76
C ARG A 127 20.66 -24.10 7.01
N ASN A 128 20.16 -23.46 8.06
CA ASN A 128 19.71 -24.15 9.26
C ASN A 128 18.59 -25.14 8.96
N ALA A 129 17.57 -24.74 8.19
CA ALA A 129 16.48 -25.65 7.81
C ALA A 129 16.96 -26.85 6.98
N GLU A 130 17.96 -26.67 6.12
CA GLU A 130 18.57 -27.78 5.36
C GLU A 130 19.39 -28.71 6.27
N LEU A 131 20.19 -28.15 7.18
CA LEU A 131 20.97 -28.92 8.13
C LEU A 131 20.08 -29.72 9.08
N GLU A 132 19.00 -29.13 9.59
CA GLU A 132 18.00 -29.82 10.41
C GLU A 132 17.36 -31.00 9.67
N LYS A 133 17.07 -30.84 8.37
CA LYS A 133 16.58 -31.95 7.55
C LYS A 133 17.61 -33.08 7.44
N LYS A 134 18.89 -32.75 7.19
CA LYS A 134 19.97 -33.75 7.12
C LYS A 134 20.15 -34.47 8.45
N LEU A 135 20.16 -33.73 9.57
CA LEU A 135 20.23 -34.31 10.91
C LEU A 135 19.07 -35.25 11.19
N ARG A 136 17.85 -34.88 10.81
CA ARG A 136 16.68 -35.74 10.97
C ARG A 136 16.84 -37.07 10.22
N VAL A 137 17.34 -37.03 8.99
CA VAL A 137 17.58 -38.24 8.18
C VAL A 137 18.70 -39.09 8.79
N ALA A 138 19.83 -38.47 9.16
CA ALA A 138 20.95 -39.18 9.79
C ALA A 138 20.53 -39.85 11.10
N ASN A 139 19.81 -39.13 11.96
CA ASN A 139 19.28 -39.66 13.21
C ASN A 139 18.28 -40.80 12.98
N ALA A 140 17.45 -40.73 11.94
CA ALA A 140 16.55 -41.80 11.57
C ALA A 140 17.31 -43.06 11.10
N LEU A 141 18.39 -42.89 10.33
CA LEU A 141 19.26 -43.99 9.92
C LEU A 141 19.95 -44.64 11.12
N ILE A 142 20.51 -43.84 12.04
CA ILE A 142 21.12 -44.34 13.28
C ILE A 142 20.10 -45.11 14.12
N ALA A 143 18.88 -44.58 14.25
CA ALA A 143 17.81 -45.25 14.99
C ALA A 143 17.38 -46.57 14.33
N LEU A 144 17.31 -46.62 13.00
CA LEU A 144 17.03 -47.86 12.26
C LEU A 144 18.14 -48.89 12.46
N GLN A 145 19.41 -48.48 12.37
CA GLN A 145 20.55 -49.35 12.63
C GLN A 145 20.48 -49.96 14.03
N LYS A 146 20.24 -49.15 15.06
CA LYS A 146 20.11 -49.62 16.45
C LYS A 146 18.98 -50.65 16.59
N LYS A 147 17.79 -50.37 16.07
CA LYS A 147 16.64 -51.30 16.10
C LYS A 147 16.91 -52.60 15.36
N ALA A 148 17.57 -52.53 14.20
CA ALA A 148 17.93 -53.73 13.44
C ALA A 148 18.89 -54.62 14.23
N HIS A 149 19.86 -54.03 14.94
CA HIS A 149 20.77 -54.78 15.80
C HIS A 149 20.05 -55.40 17.01
N GLU A 150 19.17 -54.65 17.68
CA GLU A 150 18.34 -55.17 18.77
C GLU A 150 17.51 -56.39 18.33
N VAL A 151 16.91 -56.34 17.14
CA VAL A 151 16.08 -57.43 16.60
C VAL A 151 16.92 -58.63 16.16
N LEU A 152 18.10 -58.39 15.59
CA LEU A 152 18.94 -59.43 14.98
C LEU A 152 20.02 -59.98 15.94
N GLY A 153 20.21 -59.39 17.12
CA GLY A 153 21.18 -59.84 18.14
C GLY A 153 22.64 -59.72 17.72
N ILE A 154 22.92 -59.02 16.61
CA ILE A 154 24.28 -58.67 16.17
C ILE A 154 24.77 -57.51 17.03
N ALA A 155 25.94 -57.67 17.67
CA ALA A 155 26.57 -56.59 18.42
C ALA A 155 27.08 -55.52 17.43
N LEU A 156 26.77 -54.25 17.68
CA LEU A 156 27.43 -53.14 16.99
C LEU A 156 28.93 -53.20 17.38
N PRO A 157 29.89 -52.98 16.47
CA PRO A 157 31.20 -52.50 16.92
C PRO A 157 30.93 -51.21 17.68
N GLU A 158 31.25 -51.18 18.99
CA GLU A 158 31.23 -49.93 19.74
C GLU A 158 32.15 -48.98 19.00
N SER A 159 31.57 -47.95 18.38
CA SER A 159 32.37 -46.87 17.84
C SER A 159 32.92 -46.14 19.06
N ASP A 160 34.13 -46.52 19.46
CA ASP A 160 34.98 -45.78 20.38
C ASP A 160 35.20 -44.38 19.78
N GLY A 161 34.28 -43.49 20.09
CA GLY A 161 34.39 -42.07 19.83
C GLY A 161 34.64 -41.38 21.15
N ASP A 162 35.91 -41.07 21.42
CA ASP A 162 36.34 -39.85 22.10
C ASP A 162 37.87 -39.71 21.99
N SER A 163 38.33 -38.88 21.05
CA SER A 163 39.61 -38.16 21.06
C SER A 163 39.52 -36.93 20.16
#